data_AF-A0A7W0UR33-F1
#
_entry.id   AF-A0A7W0UR33-F1
#
_cell.length_a   1.000
_cell.length_b   1.000
_cell.length_c   1.000
_cell.angle_alpha   90.00
_cell.angle_beta   90.00
_cell.angle_gamma   90.00
#
_symmetry.space_group_name_H-M   'P 1'
#
loop_
_entity.id
_entity.type
_entity.pdbx_description
1 polymer ?
#
loop_
_entity_poly.entity_id
_entity_poly.type
_entity_poly.pdbx_seq_one_letter_code
_entity_poly.pdbx_strand_id
1 'polypeptide(L)' 'MTDQATVSLLRWLRRQLRQPTPVRERLEAAVTNNDPGEARRIVSLIPFTDAQQRHVLSLIARWEEDRGSH' A
#
# COMPACT_ATOMS: atom_id res chain seq x y z
N MET A 1 -14.95 4.48 -8.24
CA MET A 1 -13.98 3.82 -9.14
C MET A 1 -12.78 3.47 -8.30
N THR A 2 -12.33 2.21 -8.28
CA THR A 2 -11.13 1.85 -7.53
C THR A 2 -9.94 2.55 -8.19
N ASP A 3 -9.32 3.47 -7.45
CA ASP A 3 -8.24 4.33 -7.94
C ASP A 3 -7.07 3.50 -8.51
N GLN A 4 -6.45 3.99 -9.58
CA GLN A 4 -5.41 3.29 -10.32
C GLN A 4 -4.15 3.07 -9.45
N ALA A 5 -3.88 3.95 -8.48
CA ALA A 5 -2.78 3.76 -7.52
C ALA A 5 -3.07 2.60 -6.57
N THR A 6 -4.33 2.46 -6.13
CA THR A 6 -4.80 1.34 -5.29
C THR A 6 -4.58 -0.02 -5.97
N VAL A 7 -4.95 -0.15 -7.24
CA VAL A 7 -4.75 -1.41 -8.02
C VAL A 7 -3.26 -1.71 -8.21
N SER A 8 -2.45 -0.69 -8.43
CA SER A 8 -0.99 -0.82 -8.60
C SER A 8 -0.32 -1.30 -7.31
N LEU A 9 -0.73 -0.76 -6.15
CA LEU A 9 -0.24 -1.17 -4.83
C LEU A 9 -0.61 -2.63 -4.53
N LEU A 10 -1.87 -3.04 -4.72
CA LEU A 10 -2.30 -4.42 -4.51
C LEU A 10 -1.58 -5.41 -5.42
N ARG A 11 -1.37 -5.04 -6.69
CA ARG A 11 -0.62 -5.87 -7.64
C ARG A 11 0.83 -6.06 -7.20
N TRP A 12 1.47 -4.99 -6.72
CA TRP A 12 2.84 -5.07 -6.19
C TRP A 12 2.89 -5.93 -4.93
N LEU A 13 1.95 -5.75 -3.99
CA LEU A 13 1.87 -6.52 -2.75
C LEU A 13 1.71 -8.02 -3.00
N ARG A 14 0.81 -8.40 -3.91
CA ARG A 14 0.63 -9.80 -4.33
C ARG A 14 1.88 -10.40 -4.97
N ARG A 15 2.71 -9.57 -5.62
CA ARG A 15 3.94 -10.01 -6.27
C ARG A 15 5.11 -10.18 -5.29
N GLN A 16 5.22 -9.30 -4.30
CA GLN A 16 6.26 -9.39 -3.26
C GLN A 16 5.92 -10.40 -2.17
N LEU A 17 4.66 -10.42 -1.72
CA LEU A 17 4.18 -11.28 -0.64
C LEU A 17 3.34 -12.42 -1.22
N ARG A 18 3.99 -13.29 -2.00
CA ARG A 18 3.37 -14.46 -2.63
C ARG A 18 2.71 -15.41 -1.61
N GLN A 19 3.22 -15.45 -0.37
CA GLN A 19 2.61 -16.18 0.74
C GLN A 19 1.66 -15.26 1.52
N PRO A 20 0.48 -15.76 1.93
CA PRO A 20 -0.37 -15.04 2.88
C PRO A 20 0.42 -14.83 4.16
N THR A 21 0.63 -13.58 4.52
CA THR A 21 1.31 -13.16 5.74
C THR A 21 0.38 -12.18 6.48
N PRO A 22 0.42 -12.12 7.81
CA PRO A 22 -0.40 -11.19 8.58
C PRO A 22 -0.25 -9.73 8.12
N VAL A 23 0.94 -9.39 7.62
CA VAL A 23 1.27 -8.09 7.05
C VAL A 23 0.50 -7.82 5.76
N ARG A 24 0.42 -8.80 4.86
CA ARG A 24 -0.33 -8.70 3.61
C ARG A 24 -1.81 -8.46 3.89
N GLU A 25 -2.38 -9.22 4.82
CA GLU A 25 -3.80 -9.10 5.20
C GLU A 25 -4.10 -7.71 5.79
N ARG A 26 -3.22 -7.19 6.65
CA ARG A 26 -3.36 -5.83 7.19
C ARG A 26 -3.29 -4.75 6.10
N LEU A 27 -2.42 -4.91 5.11
CA LEU A 27 -2.35 -3.98 3.97
C LEU A 27 -3.59 -4.08 3.08
N GLU A 28 -4.10 -5.29 2.82
CA GLU A 28 -5.35 -5.50 2.09
C GLU A 28 -6.54 -4.87 2.84
N ALA A 29 -6.57 -4.96 4.17
CA ALA A 29 -7.58 -4.31 5.01
C ALA A 29 -7.47 -2.78 4.96
N ALA A 30 -6.26 -2.21 5.07
CA ALA A 30 -6.04 -0.77 4.95
C ALA A 30 -6.49 -0.22 3.59
N VAL A 31 -6.19 -0.95 2.50
CA VAL A 31 -6.67 -0.61 1.16
C VAL A 31 -8.19 -0.68 1.06
N THR A 32 -8.80 -1.75 1.58
CA THR A 32 -10.26 -1.95 1.54
C THR A 32 -11.01 -0.88 2.34
N ASN A 33 -10.47 -0.47 3.49
CA ASN A 33 -11.04 0.57 4.35
C ASN A 33 -10.76 1.99 3.84
N ASN A 34 -10.00 2.12 2.75
CA ASN A 34 -9.53 3.39 2.26
C ASN A 34 -8.79 4.12 3.41
N ASP A 35 -7.66 3.56 3.88
CA ASP A 35 -6.84 4.14 4.95
C ASP A 35 -5.35 4.16 4.57
N PRO A 36 -4.89 5.22 3.85
CA PRO A 36 -3.49 5.37 3.44
C PRO A 36 -2.55 5.58 4.63
N GLY A 37 -3.03 6.19 5.72
CA GLY A 37 -2.25 6.39 6.93
C GLY A 37 -1.84 5.06 7.57
N GLU A 38 -2.78 4.14 7.67
CA GLU A 38 -2.52 2.79 8.18
C GLU A 38 -1.62 1.99 7.23
N ALA A 39 -1.83 2.09 5.92
CA ALA A 39 -0.93 1.47 4.94
C ALA A 39 0.52 1.96 5.11
N ARG A 40 0.73 3.26 5.34
CA ARG A 40 2.05 3.87 5.56
C ARG A 40 2.71 3.36 6.85
N ARG A 41 1.94 3.23 7.93
CA ARG A 41 2.42 2.65 9.20
C ARG A 41 2.86 1.20 8.99
N ILE A 42 2.03 0.37 8.36
CA ILE A 42 2.37 -1.04 8.14
C ILE A 42 3.64 -1.18 7.30
N VAL A 43 3.78 -0.40 6.22
CA VAL A 43 4.98 -0.41 5.36
C VAL A 43 6.25 -0.05 6.13
N SER A 44 6.15 0.87 7.09
CA SER A 44 7.28 1.31 7.92
C SER A 44 7.72 0.25 8.95
N LEU A 45 6.86 -0.75 9.23
CA LEU A 45 7.16 -1.86 10.15
C LEU A 45 7.80 -3.06 9.43
N ILE A 46 7.84 -3.05 8.10
CA ILE A 46 8.39 -4.14 7.29
C ILE A 46 9.84 -3.83 6.96
N PRO A 47 10.77 -4.80 7.07
CA PRO A 47 12.16 -4.63 6.67
C PRO A 47 12.31 -4.67 5.14
N PHE A 48 11.69 -3.72 4.44
CA PHE A 48 11.90 -3.53 3.02
C PHE A 48 13.30 -2.96 2.74
N THR A 49 13.78 -3.16 1.52
CA THR A 49 14.93 -2.37 1.06
C THR A 49 14.53 -0.91 0.91
N ASP A 50 15.48 0.00 1.05
CA ASP A 50 15.22 1.45 0.95
C ASP A 50 14.53 1.82 -0.38
N ALA A 51 14.92 1.17 -1.48
CA ALA A 51 14.31 1.33 -2.80
C ALA A 51 12.85 0.84 -2.85
N GLN A 52 12.56 -0.32 -2.24
CA GLN A 52 11.21 -0.85 -2.15
C GLN A 52 10.32 0.05 -1.27
N GLN A 53 10.83 0.48 -0.12
CA GLN A 53 10.12 1.36 0.79
C GLN A 53 9.77 2.70 0.12
N ARG A 54 10.73 3.35 -0.55
CA ARG A 54 10.48 4.59 -1.30
C ARG A 54 9.43 4.41 -2.38
N HIS A 55 9.49 3.31 -3.13
CA HIS A 55 8.50 3.01 -4.16
C HIS A 55 7.10 2.87 -3.57
N VAL A 56 6.93 2.07 -2.51
CA VAL A 56 5.61 1.87 -1.89
C VAL A 56 5.09 3.17 -1.27
N LEU A 57 5.95 3.94 -0.60
CA LEU A 57 5.58 5.24 -0.04
C LEU A 57 5.13 6.22 -1.12
N SER A 58 5.74 6.21 -2.31
CA SER A 58 5.28 7.04 -3.43
C SER A 58 3.89 6.65 -3.95
N LEU A 59 3.57 5.34 -3.97
CA LEU A 59 2.24 4.86 -4.35
C LEU A 59 1.17 5.28 -3.33
N ILE A 60 1.50 5.19 -2.04
CA ILE A 60 0.61 5.62 -0.95
C ILE A 60 0.40 7.14 -1.00
N ALA A 61 1.47 7.92 -1.19
CA ALA A 61 1.36 9.37 -1.32
C ALA A 61 0.46 9.77 -2.51
N ARG A 62 0.60 9.09 -3.65
CA ARG A 62 -0.26 9.35 -4.82
C ARG A 62 -1.72 9.01 -4.54
N TRP A 63 -1.96 7.92 -3.81
CA TRP A 63 -3.30 7.54 -3.37
C TRP A 63 -3.90 8.57 -2.39
N GLU A 64 -3.10 9.15 -1.48
CA GLU A 64 -3.53 10.26 -0.63
C GLU A 64 -3.94 11.50 -1.46
N GLU A 65 -3.16 11.86 -2.49
CA GLU A 65 -3.47 12.98 -3.38
C GLU A 65 -4.75 12.78 -4.19
N ASP A 66 -4.95 11.59 -4.75
CA ASP A 66 -6.15 11.24 -5.53
C ASP A 66 -7.42 11.36 -4.67
N ARG A 67 -7.29 11.01 -3.38
CA ARG A 67 -8.37 11.14 -2.40
C ARG A 67 -8.62 12.55 -1.90
N GLY A 68 -7.58 13.37 -1.80
CA GLY A 68 -7.73 14.79 -1.43
C GLY A 68 -8.32 15.64 -2.56
N SER A 69 -8.33 15.10 -3.79
CA SER A 69 -8.87 15.75 -4.98
C SER A 69 -10.33 15.39 -5.30
N HIS A 70 -11.02 14.70 -4.39
CA HIS A 70 -12.44 14.30 -4.51
C HIS A 70 -13.25 14.82 -3.31
#